data_AF-A0A926WIH6-F1
#
_entry.id   AF-A0A926WIH6-F1
#
_cell.length_a   1.000
_cell.length_b   1.000
_cell.length_c   1.000
_cell.angle_alpha   90.00
_cell.angle_beta   90.00
_cell.angle_gamma   90.00
#
_symmetry.space_group_name_H-M   'P 1'
#
loop_
_entity.id
_entity.type
_entity.pdbx_description
1 polymer ?
#
loop_
_entity_poly.entity_id
_entity_poly.type
_entity_poly.pdbx_seq_one_letter_code
_entity_poly.pdbx_strand_id
1 'polypeptide(L)'
;MLNFYVERARGIYSFSHLTFHEYFTAKEIVANSAWDSLVEHITEIRWREVFLLTVMMRKADDLVLLMKQKIDEIVAKDEKVLIFFIWLFQKSLSVKCYGRLVETRIFFLHLEYINNFQFFTSDQHFELADYFNVHTQVDHWIIDKTECGLNNSYYFFLDFYHYNNSFSPNDAIFQDIDELISYEPILELKEVLEKIKNELPDPKQEKAKFQELCGENSNRWWTEIRYNVSKYHNIFHDWQFSDEQDELLLQYYSANLLLMDCLNSDCYVSREVRQYIEDTLLLPISEIEKRKKQ
;
A
#
# COMPACT_ATOMS: atom_id res chain seq x y z
N MET A 1 -36.51 -20.28 -17.52
CA MET A 1 -36.74 -18.83 -17.60
C MET A 1 -36.17 -18.23 -16.33
N LEU A 2 -35.13 -17.38 -16.42
CA LEU A 2 -34.75 -16.56 -15.28
C LEU A 2 -35.90 -15.59 -14.99
N ASN A 3 -36.55 -15.72 -13.82
CA ASN A 3 -37.50 -14.72 -13.37
C ASN A 3 -36.72 -13.44 -13.09
N PHE A 4 -37.02 -12.34 -13.78
CA PHE A 4 -36.29 -11.08 -13.68
C PHE A 4 -36.70 -10.25 -12.45
N TYR A 5 -37.93 -10.44 -11.96
CA TYR A 5 -38.45 -9.82 -10.74
C TYR A 5 -38.83 -10.88 -9.71
N VAL A 6 -38.69 -10.52 -8.43
CA VAL A 6 -39.14 -11.29 -7.26
C VAL A 6 -39.94 -10.35 -6.36
N GLU A 7 -41.13 -10.79 -5.95
CA GLU A 7 -41.96 -10.09 -4.97
C GLU A 7 -41.33 -10.21 -3.58
N ARG A 8 -40.99 -9.09 -2.94
CA ARG A 8 -40.37 -9.02 -1.61
C ARG A 8 -41.38 -8.75 -0.51
N ALA A 9 -42.46 -8.05 -0.87
CA ALA A 9 -43.65 -7.85 -0.06
C ALA A 9 -44.83 -7.64 -1.03
N ARG A 10 -46.07 -7.68 -0.53
CA ARG A 10 -47.27 -7.56 -1.37
C ARG A 10 -47.22 -6.29 -2.23
N GLY A 11 -47.07 -6.44 -3.54
CA GLY A 11 -46.97 -5.32 -4.49
C GLY A 11 -45.60 -4.62 -4.54
N ILE A 12 -44.59 -5.11 -3.84
CA ILE A 12 -43.21 -4.61 -3.87
C ILE A 12 -42.33 -5.64 -4.55
N TYR A 13 -41.80 -5.28 -5.71
CA TYR A 13 -40.93 -6.12 -6.52
C TYR A 13 -39.49 -5.61 -6.45
N SER A 14 -38.55 -6.54 -6.49
CA SER A 14 -37.12 -6.27 -6.66
C SER A 14 -36.59 -7.13 -7.79
N PHE A 15 -35.48 -6.76 -8.45
CA PHE A 15 -34.89 -7.70 -9.40
C PHE A 15 -34.39 -8.96 -8.67
N SER A 16 -34.45 -10.08 -9.37
CA SER A 16 -34.03 -11.39 -8.86
C SER A 16 -32.52 -11.52 -8.64
N HIS A 17 -31.72 -10.75 -9.38
CA HIS A 17 -30.26 -10.81 -9.33
C HIS A 17 -29.65 -9.44 -9.02
N LEU A 18 -28.66 -9.45 -8.13
CA LEU A 18 -27.92 -8.26 -7.69
C LEU A 18 -27.33 -7.48 -8.87
N THR A 19 -26.81 -8.17 -9.87
CA THR A 19 -26.25 -7.56 -11.09
C THR A 19 -27.22 -6.63 -11.81
N PHE A 20 -28.53 -6.91 -11.81
CA PHE A 20 -29.51 -5.99 -12.38
C PHE A 20 -29.72 -4.75 -11.50
N HIS A 21 -29.68 -4.90 -10.17
CA HIS A 21 -29.76 -3.75 -9.27
C HIS A 21 -28.56 -2.83 -9.50
N GLU A 22 -27.36 -3.40 -9.55
CA GLU A 22 -26.11 -2.65 -9.78
C GLU A 22 -26.14 -1.94 -11.14
N TYR A 23 -26.52 -2.64 -12.21
CA TYR A 23 -26.61 -2.06 -13.55
C TYR A 23 -27.64 -0.94 -13.67
N PHE A 24 -28.87 -1.13 -13.18
CA PHE A 24 -29.88 -0.07 -13.27
C PHE A 24 -29.57 1.10 -12.33
N THR A 25 -28.94 0.85 -11.18
CA THR A 25 -28.45 1.91 -10.30
C THR A 25 -27.38 2.74 -11.01
N ALA A 26 -26.37 2.10 -11.60
CA ALA A 26 -25.34 2.80 -12.38
C ALA A 26 -25.94 3.61 -13.54
N LYS A 27 -26.89 3.01 -14.27
CA LYS A 27 -27.59 3.67 -15.37
C LYS A 27 -28.37 4.91 -14.91
N GLU A 28 -29.04 4.85 -13.76
CA GLU A 28 -29.78 5.98 -13.19
C GLU A 28 -28.83 7.10 -12.76
N ILE A 29 -27.70 6.75 -12.13
CA ILE A 29 -26.66 7.72 -11.76
C ILE A 29 -26.12 8.41 -13.01
N VAL A 30 -25.82 7.67 -14.07
CA VAL A 30 -25.31 8.20 -15.34
C VAL A 30 -26.32 9.14 -16.01
N ALA A 31 -27.59 8.77 -16.03
CA ALA A 31 -28.66 9.55 -16.65
C ALA A 31 -28.86 10.91 -15.96
N ASN A 32 -28.72 10.95 -14.63
CA ASN A 32 -28.90 12.15 -13.83
C ASN A 32 -27.59 12.87 -13.48
N SER A 33 -26.44 12.32 -13.88
CA SER A 33 -25.11 12.78 -13.47
C SER A 33 -24.98 12.94 -11.94
N ALA A 34 -25.55 11.98 -11.18
CA ALA A 34 -25.64 12.02 -9.73
C ALA A 34 -24.32 11.59 -9.04
N TRP A 35 -23.20 12.16 -9.47
CA TRP A 35 -21.85 11.79 -9.01
C TRP A 35 -21.66 12.02 -7.52
N ASP A 36 -22.10 13.17 -7.01
CA ASP A 36 -22.02 13.51 -5.59
C ASP A 36 -22.69 12.45 -4.74
N SER A 37 -23.86 11.96 -5.15
CA SER A 37 -24.56 10.89 -4.43
C SER A 37 -23.82 9.55 -4.49
N LEU A 38 -23.16 9.24 -5.60
CA LEU A 38 -22.42 7.99 -5.73
C LEU A 38 -21.16 7.99 -4.86
N VAL A 39 -20.40 9.08 -4.85
CA VAL A 39 -19.12 9.15 -4.13
C VAL A 39 -19.27 9.13 -2.61
N GLU A 40 -20.44 9.44 -2.05
CA GLU A 40 -20.72 9.23 -0.61
C GLU A 40 -20.65 7.74 -0.22
N HIS A 41 -20.75 6.82 -1.18
CA HIS A 41 -20.67 5.38 -0.97
C HIS A 41 -19.30 4.78 -1.29
N ILE A 42 -18.25 5.59 -1.45
CA ILE A 42 -16.94 5.15 -1.95
C ILE A 42 -16.21 4.14 -1.04
N THR A 43 -16.52 4.14 0.25
CA THR A 43 -15.97 3.19 1.23
C THR A 43 -16.87 1.97 1.44
N GLU A 44 -18.04 1.92 0.79
CA GLU A 44 -19.00 0.83 0.95
C GLU A 44 -18.80 -0.25 -0.13
N ILE A 45 -18.28 -1.42 0.25
CA ILE A 45 -17.97 -2.52 -0.68
C ILE A 45 -19.14 -2.94 -1.59
N ARG A 46 -20.38 -2.84 -1.10
CA ARG A 46 -21.60 -3.19 -1.87
C ARG A 46 -21.85 -2.27 -3.08
N TRP A 47 -21.23 -1.10 -3.12
CA TRP A 47 -21.35 -0.13 -4.21
C TRP A 47 -20.25 -0.27 -5.26
N ARG A 48 -19.25 -1.12 -5.02
CA ARG A 48 -18.08 -1.29 -5.89
C ARG A 48 -18.46 -1.50 -7.36
N GLU A 49 -19.36 -2.44 -7.65
CA GLU A 49 -19.79 -2.72 -9.02
C GLU A 49 -20.58 -1.57 -9.65
N VAL A 50 -21.29 -0.77 -8.84
CA VAL A 50 -21.98 0.43 -9.33
C VAL A 50 -20.97 1.45 -9.84
N PHE A 51 -19.85 1.68 -9.13
CA PHE A 51 -18.77 2.56 -9.61
C PHE A 51 -18.19 2.07 -10.93
N LEU A 52 -17.82 0.79 -11.01
CA LEU A 52 -17.23 0.19 -12.22
C LEU A 52 -18.16 0.29 -13.44
N LEU A 53 -19.43 -0.07 -13.26
CA LEU A 53 -20.42 0.05 -14.32
C LEU A 53 -20.64 1.51 -14.73
N THR A 54 -20.62 2.44 -13.77
CA THR A 54 -20.82 3.87 -14.03
C THR A 54 -19.70 4.45 -14.90
N VAL A 55 -18.42 4.15 -14.60
CA VAL A 55 -17.29 4.68 -15.36
C VAL A 55 -17.18 4.10 -16.77
N MET A 56 -17.71 2.89 -17.02
CA MET A 56 -17.75 2.26 -18.34
C MET A 56 -18.83 2.84 -19.27
N MET A 57 -19.87 3.48 -18.73
CA MET A 57 -21.03 3.92 -19.52
C MET A 57 -20.83 5.26 -20.24
N ARG A 58 -19.90 6.10 -19.81
CA ARG A 58 -19.61 7.41 -20.42
C ARG A 58 -18.21 7.90 -20.06
N LYS A 59 -17.79 9.01 -20.66
CA LYS A 59 -16.59 9.76 -20.24
C LYS A 59 -16.62 10.00 -18.73
N ALA A 60 -15.60 9.51 -18.03
CA ALA A 60 -15.61 9.36 -16.57
C ALA A 60 -14.75 10.40 -15.83
N ASP A 61 -14.08 11.33 -16.53
CA ASP A 61 -13.21 12.37 -15.95
C ASP A 61 -13.80 13.01 -14.68
N ASP A 62 -15.04 13.50 -14.75
CA ASP A 62 -15.69 14.19 -13.63
C ASP A 62 -15.89 13.28 -12.42
N LEU A 63 -16.30 12.03 -12.65
CA LEU A 63 -16.55 11.06 -11.58
C LEU A 63 -15.24 10.64 -10.91
N VAL A 64 -14.20 10.30 -11.68
CA VAL A 64 -12.93 9.84 -11.09
C VAL A 64 -12.19 10.97 -10.37
N LEU A 65 -12.33 12.22 -10.83
CA LEU A 65 -11.84 13.40 -10.10
C LEU A 65 -12.60 13.61 -8.79
N LEU A 66 -13.92 13.44 -8.79
CA LEU A 66 -14.73 13.57 -7.59
C LEU A 66 -14.44 12.43 -6.59
N MET A 67 -14.25 11.20 -7.07
CA MET A 67 -13.77 10.07 -6.26
C MET A 67 -12.44 10.42 -5.61
N LYS A 68 -11.46 10.93 -6.38
CA LYS A 68 -10.15 11.35 -5.85
C LYS A 68 -10.31 12.40 -4.74
N GLN A 69 -11.16 13.41 -4.96
CA GLN A 69 -11.42 14.42 -3.94
C GLN A 69 -12.00 13.79 -2.66
N LYS A 70 -13.01 12.92 -2.78
CA LYS A 70 -13.60 12.26 -1.61
C LYS A 70 -12.62 11.36 -0.87
N ILE A 71 -11.77 10.64 -1.60
CA ILE A 71 -10.69 9.83 -1.02
C ILE A 71 -9.75 10.70 -0.19
N ASP A 72 -9.32 11.84 -0.73
CA ASP A 72 -8.44 12.76 -0.01
C ASP A 72 -9.09 13.33 1.26
N GLU A 73 -10.40 13.54 1.23
CA GLU A 73 -11.19 14.01 2.38
C GLU A 73 -11.29 12.97 3.52
N ILE A 74 -11.16 11.67 3.24
CA ILE A 74 -11.22 10.59 4.26
C ILE A 74 -10.19 10.86 5.36
N VAL A 75 -8.94 11.13 4.97
CA VAL A 75 -7.81 11.29 5.91
C VAL A 75 -7.53 12.74 6.28
N ALA A 76 -8.25 13.70 5.70
CA ALA A 76 -7.94 15.13 5.79
C ALA A 76 -8.07 15.75 7.20
N LYS A 77 -8.78 15.08 8.12
CA LYS A 77 -9.09 15.62 9.45
C LYS A 77 -8.28 14.99 10.57
N ASP A 78 -7.58 13.89 10.31
CA ASP A 78 -6.77 13.22 11.33
C ASP A 78 -5.31 13.69 11.22
N GLU A 79 -4.86 14.44 12.23
CA GLU A 79 -3.52 15.03 12.26
C GLU A 79 -2.41 13.98 12.19
N LYS A 80 -2.59 12.83 12.84
CA LYS A 80 -1.55 11.80 12.92
C LYS A 80 -1.42 11.05 11.60
N VAL A 81 -2.55 10.74 10.97
CA VAL A 81 -2.58 10.18 9.61
C VAL A 81 -1.99 11.17 8.61
N LEU A 82 -2.27 12.47 8.76
CA LEU A 82 -1.64 13.50 7.92
C LEU A 82 -0.12 13.56 8.10
N ILE A 83 0.39 13.46 9.33
CA ILE A 83 1.84 13.39 9.60
C ILE A 83 2.45 12.19 8.88
N PHE A 84 1.78 11.04 8.89
CA PHE A 84 2.21 9.86 8.13
C PHE A 84 2.30 10.13 6.62
N PHE A 85 1.28 10.72 5.99
CA PHE A 85 1.33 11.06 4.55
C PHE A 85 2.37 12.14 4.23
N ILE A 86 2.60 13.09 5.14
CA ILE A 86 3.69 14.07 5.01
C ILE A 86 5.04 13.36 5.03
N TRP A 87 5.25 12.46 5.98
CA TRP A 87 6.45 11.64 6.04
C TRP A 87 6.61 10.81 4.77
N LEU A 88 5.54 10.16 4.30
CA LEU A 88 5.57 9.30 3.12
C LEU A 88 6.00 10.08 1.87
N PHE A 89 5.43 11.27 1.69
CA PHE A 89 5.82 12.18 0.62
C PHE A 89 7.29 12.61 0.74
N GLN A 90 7.73 13.05 1.92
CA GLN A 90 9.12 13.47 2.15
C GLN A 90 10.11 12.31 1.94
N LYS A 91 9.74 11.10 2.38
CA LYS A 91 10.53 9.89 2.20
C LYS A 91 10.67 9.53 0.73
N SER A 92 9.59 9.65 -0.05
CA SER A 92 9.65 9.42 -1.50
C SER A 92 10.56 10.40 -2.25
N LEU A 93 10.74 11.62 -1.72
CA LEU A 93 11.63 12.63 -2.28
C LEU A 93 13.08 12.48 -1.81
N SER A 94 13.33 11.83 -0.67
CA SER A 94 14.67 11.75 -0.08
C SER A 94 15.53 10.63 -0.66
N VAL A 95 14.94 9.71 -1.41
CA VAL A 95 15.64 8.59 -2.04
C VAL A 95 15.80 8.82 -3.53
N LYS A 96 16.86 8.25 -4.10
CA LYS A 96 17.04 8.21 -5.55
C LYS A 96 16.16 7.09 -6.11
N CYS A 97 15.27 7.47 -7.03
CA CYS A 97 14.40 6.57 -7.77
C CYS A 97 14.28 7.13 -9.20
N TYR A 98 14.41 6.27 -10.21
CA TYR A 98 14.26 6.61 -11.63
C TYR A 98 12.80 6.45 -12.13
N GLY A 99 11.93 5.87 -11.31
CA GLY A 99 10.51 5.68 -11.58
C GLY A 99 9.65 6.90 -11.28
N ARG A 100 8.33 6.74 -11.38
CA ARG A 100 7.38 7.80 -10.97
C ARG A 100 7.38 7.92 -9.44
N LEU A 101 7.20 9.13 -8.92
CA LEU A 101 7.18 9.34 -7.45
C LEU A 101 6.07 8.55 -6.74
N VAL A 102 4.98 8.22 -7.44
CA VAL A 102 3.91 7.38 -6.89
C VAL A 102 4.40 5.96 -6.60
N GLU A 103 5.28 5.39 -7.42
CA GLU A 103 5.86 4.06 -7.21
C GLU A 103 6.69 4.03 -5.92
N THR A 104 7.49 5.08 -5.68
CA THR A 104 8.26 5.21 -4.44
C THR A 104 7.38 5.40 -3.22
N ARG A 105 6.28 6.17 -3.31
CA ARG A 105 5.30 6.30 -2.22
C ARG A 105 4.62 4.97 -1.92
N ILE A 106 4.23 4.22 -2.94
CA ILE A 106 3.63 2.89 -2.77
C ILE A 106 4.62 1.96 -2.08
N PHE A 107 5.89 1.93 -2.50
CA PHE A 107 6.93 1.11 -1.87
C PHE A 107 7.08 1.41 -0.36
N PHE A 108 7.23 2.68 0.03
CA PHE A 108 7.38 3.01 1.45
C PHE A 108 6.10 2.87 2.26
N LEU A 109 4.93 3.01 1.64
CA LEU A 109 3.65 2.67 2.26
C LEU A 109 3.64 1.19 2.62
N HIS A 110 4.04 0.30 1.71
CA HIS A 110 4.15 -1.14 1.95
C HIS A 110 5.20 -1.47 3.01
N LEU A 111 6.32 -0.75 3.03
CA LEU A 111 7.36 -0.99 4.02
C LEU A 111 6.88 -0.65 5.44
N GLU A 112 6.19 0.49 5.63
CA GLU A 112 5.59 0.84 6.92
C GLU A 112 4.37 -0.03 7.25
N TYR A 113 3.70 -0.56 6.23
CA TYR A 113 2.55 -1.45 6.34
C TYR A 113 2.86 -2.61 7.30
N ILE A 114 3.94 -3.35 7.01
CA ILE A 114 4.33 -4.56 7.75
C ILE A 114 4.48 -4.28 9.25
N ASN A 115 4.97 -3.10 9.60
CA ASN A 115 5.28 -2.76 10.98
C ASN A 115 4.06 -2.24 11.77
N ASN A 116 3.07 -1.63 11.10
CA ASN A 116 2.04 -0.84 11.77
C ASN A 116 0.61 -1.29 11.51
N PHE A 117 0.35 -2.06 10.45
CA PHE A 117 -1.00 -2.34 9.98
C PHE A 117 -1.26 -3.85 10.03
N GLN A 118 -1.80 -4.33 11.15
CA GLN A 118 -2.02 -5.77 11.37
C GLN A 118 -3.31 -6.31 10.72
N PHE A 119 -4.12 -5.48 10.07
CA PHE A 119 -5.52 -5.79 9.78
C PHE A 119 -5.87 -6.20 8.36
N PHE A 120 -5.15 -5.80 7.31
CA PHE A 120 -5.55 -6.28 5.99
C PHE A 120 -5.07 -7.72 5.80
N THR A 121 -5.82 -8.49 5.02
CA THR A 121 -5.37 -9.80 4.56
C THR A 121 -4.19 -9.63 3.62
N SER A 122 -3.25 -10.58 3.63
CA SER A 122 -2.02 -10.58 2.80
C SER A 122 -2.23 -10.12 1.35
N ASP A 123 -3.39 -10.43 0.78
CA ASP A 123 -3.68 -10.24 -0.64
C ASP A 123 -4.01 -8.78 -0.99
N GLN A 124 -4.66 -8.03 -0.08
CA GLN A 124 -5.06 -6.63 -0.34
C GLN A 124 -3.87 -5.67 -0.31
N HIS A 125 -2.79 -6.03 0.40
CA HIS A 125 -1.61 -5.17 0.51
C HIS A 125 -0.96 -4.94 -0.84
N PHE A 126 -0.96 -5.93 -1.72
CA PHE A 126 -0.18 -5.89 -2.95
C PHE A 126 -0.91 -5.26 -4.14
N GLU A 127 -2.24 -5.10 -4.07
CA GLU A 127 -3.03 -4.66 -5.21
C GLU A 127 -2.64 -3.27 -5.73
N LEU A 128 -2.37 -2.28 -4.85
CA LEU A 128 -1.87 -0.97 -5.30
C LEU A 128 -0.46 -1.08 -5.88
N ALA A 129 0.40 -1.96 -5.34
CA ALA A 129 1.72 -2.20 -5.89
C ALA A 129 1.65 -2.79 -7.31
N ASP A 130 0.75 -3.75 -7.53
CA ASP A 130 0.54 -4.41 -8.83
C ASP A 130 0.13 -3.41 -9.91
N TYR A 131 -0.75 -2.46 -9.59
CA TYR A 131 -1.16 -1.40 -10.53
C TYR A 131 -0.02 -0.56 -11.08
N PHE A 132 1.06 -0.43 -10.32
CA PHE A 132 2.22 0.38 -10.66
C PHE A 132 3.47 -0.46 -10.96
N ASN A 133 3.32 -1.79 -11.06
CA ASN A 133 4.43 -2.74 -11.21
C ASN A 133 5.53 -2.53 -10.15
N VAL A 134 5.13 -2.16 -8.93
CA VAL A 134 6.03 -2.08 -7.79
C VAL A 134 6.15 -3.48 -7.22
N HIS A 135 7.05 -4.30 -7.77
CA HIS A 135 7.24 -5.65 -7.27
C HIS A 135 7.76 -5.63 -5.83
N THR A 136 6.88 -5.95 -4.89
CA THR A 136 7.19 -6.17 -3.47
C THR A 136 7.15 -7.66 -3.11
N GLN A 137 6.80 -8.54 -4.07
CA GLN A 137 6.85 -9.98 -3.86
C GLN A 137 8.30 -10.46 -3.92
N VAL A 138 8.72 -11.02 -2.80
CA VAL A 138 10.01 -11.63 -2.57
C VAL A 138 9.87 -13.13 -2.82
N ASP A 139 9.64 -13.52 -4.06
CA ASP A 139 10.10 -14.86 -4.41
C ASP A 139 11.62 -14.80 -4.28
N HIS A 140 12.18 -15.55 -3.31
CA HIS A 140 13.57 -15.55 -2.79
C HIS A 140 14.73 -15.55 -3.81
N TRP A 141 14.48 -15.37 -5.10
CA TRP A 141 15.46 -15.42 -6.18
C TRP A 141 15.28 -14.34 -7.23
N ILE A 142 14.29 -13.44 -7.12
CA ILE A 142 14.10 -12.38 -8.09
C ILE A 142 13.69 -11.10 -7.34
N ILE A 143 14.66 -10.39 -6.76
CA ILE A 143 14.58 -8.92 -6.80
C ILE A 143 14.70 -8.59 -8.28
N ASP A 144 13.60 -8.73 -9.02
CA ASP A 144 13.55 -8.19 -10.37
C ASP A 144 13.72 -6.71 -10.09
N LYS A 145 14.85 -6.17 -10.53
CA LYS A 145 15.20 -4.77 -10.28
C LYS A 145 14.00 -3.96 -10.70
N THR A 146 13.15 -3.56 -9.76
CA THR A 146 12.03 -2.71 -10.12
C THR A 146 12.68 -1.52 -10.82
N GLU A 147 12.15 -1.16 -11.99
CA GLU A 147 12.71 -0.12 -12.86
C GLU A 147 12.93 1.21 -12.11
N CYS A 148 12.30 1.34 -10.94
CA CYS A 148 12.40 2.45 -10.02
C CYS A 148 13.83 2.65 -9.46
N GLY A 149 14.70 1.63 -9.38
CA GLY A 149 16.12 1.81 -9.04
C GLY A 149 16.41 2.32 -7.62
N LEU A 150 15.55 2.00 -6.66
CA LEU A 150 15.84 2.18 -5.23
C LEU A 150 17.06 1.35 -4.81
N ASN A 151 17.72 1.76 -3.72
CA ASN A 151 18.83 0.98 -3.17
C ASN A 151 18.32 -0.41 -2.74
N ASN A 152 19.01 -1.46 -3.16
CA ASN A 152 18.75 -2.85 -2.79
C ASN A 152 18.58 -3.06 -1.28
N SER A 153 19.27 -2.27 -0.42
CA SER A 153 19.11 -2.38 1.03
C SER A 153 17.66 -2.19 1.48
N TYR A 154 16.87 -1.34 0.81
CA TYR A 154 15.45 -1.16 1.13
C TYR A 154 14.60 -2.41 0.84
N TYR A 155 14.88 -3.13 -0.24
CA TYR A 155 14.20 -4.39 -0.55
C TYR A 155 14.59 -5.45 0.46
N PHE A 156 15.89 -5.59 0.76
CA PHE A 156 16.32 -6.51 1.80
C PHE A 156 15.70 -6.22 3.16
N PHE A 157 15.52 -4.95 3.52
CA PHE A 157 14.78 -4.59 4.71
C PHE A 157 13.30 -5.02 4.60
N LEU A 158 12.63 -4.74 3.49
CA LEU A 158 11.25 -5.21 3.28
C LEU A 158 11.13 -6.74 3.44
N ASP A 159 12.00 -7.48 2.77
CA ASP A 159 12.07 -8.94 2.78
C ASP A 159 12.35 -9.48 4.19
N PHE A 160 13.37 -8.91 4.85
CA PHE A 160 13.75 -9.30 6.19
C PHE A 160 12.57 -9.14 7.16
N TYR A 161 11.78 -8.08 7.04
CA TYR A 161 10.59 -7.88 7.86
C TYR A 161 9.44 -8.84 7.51
N HIS A 162 9.22 -9.15 6.23
CA HIS A 162 8.16 -10.08 5.82
C HIS A 162 8.38 -11.51 6.31
N TYR A 163 9.61 -12.03 6.26
CA TYR A 163 9.89 -13.45 6.52
C TYR A 163 10.51 -13.71 7.91
N ASN A 164 11.16 -12.70 8.51
CA ASN A 164 11.92 -12.86 9.74
C ASN A 164 11.39 -11.96 10.87
N ASN A 165 10.10 -12.11 11.21
CA ASN A 165 9.51 -11.54 12.44
C ASN A 165 10.29 -11.91 13.72
N SER A 166 11.19 -12.89 13.63
CA SER A 166 12.28 -13.16 14.56
C SER A 166 13.45 -13.76 13.78
N PHE A 167 14.66 -13.76 14.36
CA PHE A 167 15.78 -14.52 13.80
C PHE A 167 15.43 -16.02 13.87
N SER A 168 14.79 -16.54 12.82
CA SER A 168 14.54 -17.96 12.64
C SER A 168 15.87 -18.71 12.60
N PRO A 169 16.01 -19.88 13.24
CA PRO A 169 17.23 -20.70 13.24
C PRO A 169 17.60 -21.31 11.88
N ASN A 170 17.12 -20.74 10.77
CA ASN A 170 17.43 -21.14 9.41
C ASN A 170 18.66 -20.39 8.89
N ASP A 171 19.44 -21.08 8.06
CA ASP A 171 20.71 -20.58 7.50
C ASP A 171 20.54 -19.30 6.64
N ALA A 172 19.31 -18.99 6.20
CA ALA A 172 18.99 -17.85 5.33
C ALA A 172 19.41 -16.51 5.95
N ILE A 173 19.23 -16.34 7.27
CA ILE A 173 19.50 -15.07 7.96
C ILE A 173 20.98 -14.67 7.89
N PHE A 174 21.88 -15.65 7.92
CA PHE A 174 23.29 -15.37 7.80
C PHE A 174 23.60 -14.77 6.42
N GLN A 175 22.96 -15.28 5.36
CA GLN A 175 23.10 -14.74 4.01
C GLN A 175 22.41 -13.37 3.88
N ASP A 176 21.21 -13.22 4.43
CA ASP A 176 20.45 -11.95 4.41
C ASP A 176 21.27 -10.79 5.00
N ILE A 177 21.99 -11.03 6.11
CA ILE A 177 22.84 -10.00 6.74
C ILE A 177 24.07 -9.67 5.88
N ASP A 178 24.68 -10.66 5.21
CA ASP A 178 25.80 -10.39 4.28
C ASP A 178 25.34 -9.51 3.11
N GLU A 179 24.16 -9.81 2.58
CA GLU A 179 23.57 -9.05 1.48
C GLU A 179 23.21 -7.63 1.92
N LEU A 180 22.57 -7.47 3.08
CA LEU A 180 22.32 -6.16 3.70
C LEU A 180 23.61 -5.34 3.84
N ILE A 181 24.68 -5.92 4.42
CA ILE A 181 25.99 -5.25 4.58
C ILE A 181 26.59 -4.83 3.23
N SER A 182 26.38 -5.63 2.19
CA SER A 182 26.93 -5.40 0.85
C SER A 182 26.28 -4.21 0.14
N TYR A 183 24.98 -3.99 0.37
CA TYR A 183 24.22 -2.91 -0.27
C TYR A 183 24.06 -1.66 0.60
N GLU A 184 24.30 -1.76 1.91
CA GLU A 184 24.09 -0.67 2.86
C GLU A 184 25.06 0.51 2.61
N PRO A 185 24.55 1.70 2.22
CA PRO A 185 25.39 2.85 1.94
C PRO A 185 25.76 3.65 3.20
N ILE A 186 25.03 3.51 4.31
CA ILE A 186 25.26 4.27 5.54
C ILE A 186 26.28 3.53 6.41
N LEU A 187 27.46 4.15 6.60
CA LEU A 187 28.58 3.55 7.32
C LEU A 187 28.20 3.13 8.74
N GLU A 188 27.49 4.00 9.47
CA GLU A 188 27.09 3.74 10.86
C GLU A 188 26.11 2.57 10.98
N LEU A 189 25.22 2.39 10.00
CA LEU A 189 24.30 1.24 9.97
C LEU A 189 25.06 -0.04 9.58
N LYS A 190 25.98 0.07 8.62
CA LYS A 190 26.84 -1.04 8.20
C LYS A 190 27.69 -1.59 9.34
N GLU A 191 28.29 -0.72 10.15
CA GLU A 191 29.07 -1.13 11.34
C GLU A 191 28.22 -1.91 12.36
N VAL A 192 26.96 -1.50 12.55
CA VAL A 192 26.01 -2.21 13.43
C VAL A 192 25.68 -3.60 12.87
N LEU A 193 25.42 -3.70 11.56
CA LEU A 193 25.16 -4.98 10.90
C LEU A 193 26.37 -5.92 10.96
N GLU A 194 27.58 -5.40 10.74
CA GLU A 194 28.84 -6.15 10.87
C GLU A 194 29.08 -6.65 12.30
N LYS A 195 28.76 -5.84 13.32
CA LYS A 195 28.83 -6.28 14.72
C LYS A 195 27.90 -7.46 14.98
N ILE A 196 26.64 -7.38 14.55
CA ILE A 196 25.67 -8.48 14.72
C ILE A 196 26.13 -9.72 13.95
N LYS A 197 26.63 -9.53 12.72
CA LYS A 197 27.20 -10.60 11.90
C LYS A 197 28.31 -11.37 12.61
N ASN A 198 29.20 -10.66 13.31
CA ASN A 198 30.30 -11.27 14.06
C ASN A 198 29.86 -12.04 15.31
N GLU A 199 28.66 -11.77 15.84
CA GLU A 199 28.08 -12.53 16.94
C GLU A 199 27.40 -13.83 16.47
N LEU A 200 27.12 -13.97 15.17
CA LEU A 200 26.49 -15.14 14.56
C LEU A 200 27.56 -16.18 14.17
N PRO A 201 27.54 -17.41 14.73
CA PRO A 201 28.41 -18.49 14.26
C PRO A 201 27.98 -18.96 12.86
N ASP A 202 28.91 -19.47 12.05
CA ASP A 202 28.58 -20.00 10.71
C ASP A 202 27.62 -21.20 10.85
N PRO A 203 26.37 -21.12 10.36
CA PRO A 203 25.39 -22.19 10.52
C PRO A 203 25.80 -23.48 9.81
N LYS A 204 26.67 -23.41 8.79
CA LYS A 204 27.19 -24.60 8.08
C LYS A 204 28.22 -25.37 8.93
N GLN A 205 28.87 -24.70 9.88
CA GLN A 205 29.92 -25.28 10.72
C GLN A 205 29.40 -25.63 12.12
N GLU A 206 28.60 -24.74 12.73
CA GLU A 206 28.21 -24.82 14.14
C GLU A 206 26.69 -24.71 14.33
N LYS A 207 25.90 -25.49 13.57
CA LYS A 207 24.43 -25.43 13.58
C LYS A 207 23.79 -25.42 14.97
N ALA A 208 24.19 -26.32 15.88
CA ALA A 208 23.59 -26.40 17.22
C ALA A 208 23.78 -25.11 18.04
N LYS A 209 24.99 -24.53 17.97
CA LYS A 209 25.33 -23.27 18.65
C LYS A 209 24.66 -22.07 17.97
N PHE A 210 24.52 -22.09 16.64
CA PHE A 210 23.73 -21.11 15.91
C PHE A 210 22.28 -21.08 16.40
N GLN A 211 21.65 -22.25 16.52
CA GLN A 211 20.27 -22.37 17.00
C GLN A 211 20.10 -21.87 18.44
N GLU A 212 21.04 -22.21 19.33
CA GLU A 212 21.06 -21.76 20.73
C GLU A 212 21.19 -20.23 20.82
N LEU A 213 22.21 -19.66 20.17
CA LEU A 213 22.44 -18.21 20.19
C LEU A 213 21.31 -17.41 19.54
N CYS A 214 20.73 -17.91 18.44
CA CYS A 214 19.55 -17.30 17.84
C CYS A 214 18.36 -17.31 18.81
N GLY A 215 18.13 -18.42 19.52
CA GLY A 215 17.08 -18.52 20.54
C GLY A 215 17.23 -17.48 21.65
N GLU A 216 18.46 -17.21 22.09
CA GLU A 216 18.74 -16.29 23.19
C GLU A 216 18.80 -14.80 22.77
N ASN A 217 19.33 -14.51 21.59
CA ASN A 217 19.71 -13.14 21.19
C ASN A 217 18.85 -12.52 20.08
N SER A 218 18.03 -13.31 19.39
CA SER A 218 17.18 -12.87 18.27
C SER A 218 16.48 -11.52 18.52
N ASN A 219 15.78 -11.40 19.65
CA ASN A 219 15.05 -10.19 20.00
C ASN A 219 15.97 -8.97 20.18
N ARG A 220 17.15 -9.15 20.77
CA ARG A 220 18.12 -8.06 20.96
C ARG A 220 18.66 -7.59 19.62
N TRP A 221 19.14 -8.51 18.78
CA TRP A 221 19.65 -8.17 17.45
C TRP A 221 18.59 -7.48 16.63
N TRP A 222 17.36 -7.99 16.67
CA TRP A 222 16.27 -7.39 15.91
C TRP A 222 15.94 -5.97 16.38
N THR A 223 15.90 -5.76 17.70
CA THR A 223 15.69 -4.43 18.28
C THR A 223 16.81 -3.46 17.88
N GLU A 224 18.06 -3.92 17.87
CA GLU A 224 19.23 -3.12 17.49
C GLU A 224 19.21 -2.76 16.00
N ILE A 225 18.87 -3.72 15.11
CA ILE A 225 18.69 -3.45 13.66
C ILE A 225 17.55 -2.45 13.46
N ARG A 226 16.36 -2.74 14.00
CA ARG A 226 15.18 -1.87 13.85
C ARG A 226 15.46 -0.45 14.30
N TYR A 227 16.05 -0.28 15.47
CA TYR A 227 16.39 1.04 16.00
C TYR A 227 17.33 1.82 15.06
N ASN A 228 18.40 1.18 14.58
CA ASN A 228 19.38 1.86 13.73
C ASN A 228 18.85 2.10 12.31
N VAL A 229 18.08 1.18 11.75
CA VAL A 229 17.40 1.38 10.47
C VAL A 229 16.41 2.54 10.56
N SER A 230 15.62 2.60 11.63
CA SER A 230 14.70 3.73 11.85
C SER A 230 15.46 5.05 12.01
N LYS A 231 16.54 5.06 12.79
CA LYS A 231 17.38 6.24 13.00
C LYS A 231 18.04 6.76 11.71
N TYR A 232 18.61 5.88 10.90
CA TYR A 232 19.46 6.28 9.76
C TYR A 232 18.72 6.31 8.43
N HIS A 233 17.79 5.38 8.19
CA HIS A 233 16.97 5.38 6.98
C HIS A 233 15.64 6.08 7.15
N ASN A 234 15.22 6.42 8.37
CA ASN A 234 13.93 7.05 8.63
C ASN A 234 12.79 6.22 8.01
N ILE A 235 12.70 4.95 8.41
CA ILE A 235 11.70 3.94 8.03
C ILE A 235 11.41 3.01 9.23
N PHE A 236 10.40 2.15 9.16
CA PHE A 236 9.95 1.27 10.25
C PHE A 236 9.60 2.04 11.52
N HIS A 237 8.84 3.11 11.37
CA HIS A 237 8.36 3.86 12.52
C HIS A 237 7.30 3.04 13.22
N ASP A 238 7.28 3.12 14.54
CA ASP A 238 6.10 2.75 15.31
C ASP A 238 5.16 3.96 15.35
N TRP A 239 4.25 4.01 14.39
CA TRP A 239 3.27 5.11 14.30
C TRP A 239 2.26 5.04 15.43
N GLN A 240 2.04 3.87 16.06
CA GLN A 240 1.08 3.70 17.17
C GLN A 240 -0.35 4.17 16.80
N PHE A 241 -0.82 3.88 15.59
CA PHE A 241 -2.18 4.23 15.19
C PHE A 241 -3.22 3.59 16.13
N SER A 242 -4.32 4.28 16.38
CA SER A 242 -5.46 3.69 17.08
C SER A 242 -6.28 2.82 16.14
N ASP A 243 -7.16 1.97 16.70
CA ASP A 243 -8.07 1.14 15.91
C ASP A 243 -8.91 1.98 14.93
N GLU A 244 -9.33 3.19 15.33
CA GLU A 244 -10.07 4.12 14.45
C GLU A 244 -9.20 4.67 13.31
N GLN A 245 -7.91 4.90 13.56
CA GLN A 245 -6.96 5.38 12.54
C GLN A 245 -6.63 4.28 11.55
N ASP A 246 -6.51 3.04 12.03
CA ASP A 246 -6.33 1.87 11.18
C ASP A 246 -7.55 1.64 10.29
N GLU A 247 -8.77 1.75 10.82
CA GLU A 247 -9.99 1.69 10.02
C GLU A 247 -10.03 2.82 8.97
N LEU A 248 -9.62 4.03 9.34
CA LEU A 248 -9.56 5.17 8.43
C LEU A 248 -8.57 4.95 7.27
N LEU A 249 -7.38 4.42 7.58
CA LEU A 249 -6.35 4.10 6.61
C LEU A 249 -6.77 2.94 5.69
N LEU A 250 -7.49 1.94 6.22
CA LEU A 250 -8.11 0.88 5.44
C LEU A 250 -9.16 1.44 4.46
N GLN A 251 -10.07 2.29 4.93
CA GLN A 251 -11.07 2.94 4.07
C GLN A 251 -10.42 3.78 2.97
N TYR A 252 -9.39 4.56 3.32
CA TYR A 252 -8.60 5.33 2.35
C TYR A 252 -7.95 4.44 1.30
N TYR A 253 -7.30 3.36 1.72
CA TYR A 253 -6.62 2.44 0.82
C TYR A 253 -7.62 1.70 -0.09
N SER A 254 -8.69 1.13 0.46
CA SER A 254 -9.74 0.45 -0.33
C SER A 254 -10.42 1.38 -1.33
N ALA A 255 -10.64 2.64 -0.97
CA ALA A 255 -11.19 3.62 -1.89
C ALA A 255 -10.21 4.00 -3.02
N ASN A 256 -8.90 4.07 -2.73
CA ASN A 256 -7.87 4.20 -3.77
C ASN A 256 -7.81 2.98 -4.69
N LEU A 257 -7.96 1.76 -4.16
CA LEU A 257 -8.06 0.56 -5.00
C LEU A 257 -9.25 0.65 -5.95
N LEU A 258 -10.43 1.00 -5.46
CA LEU A 258 -11.60 1.19 -6.31
C LEU A 258 -11.39 2.27 -7.39
N LEU A 259 -10.70 3.37 -7.04
CA LEU A 259 -10.32 4.38 -8.02
C LEU A 259 -9.39 3.81 -9.10
N MET A 260 -8.39 3.01 -8.70
CA MET A 260 -7.49 2.34 -9.65
C MET A 260 -8.22 1.29 -10.49
N ASP A 261 -9.14 0.51 -9.93
CA ASP A 261 -10.00 -0.42 -10.65
C ASP A 261 -10.81 0.33 -11.72
N CYS A 262 -11.40 1.47 -11.35
CA CYS A 262 -12.14 2.31 -12.28
C CYS A 262 -11.24 2.80 -13.42
N LEU A 263 -10.05 3.32 -13.10
CA LEU A 263 -9.10 3.80 -14.11
C LEU A 263 -8.58 2.68 -15.01
N ASN A 264 -8.47 1.45 -14.53
CA ASN A 264 -7.98 0.31 -15.31
C ASN A 264 -9.08 -0.52 -15.97
N SER A 265 -10.34 -0.09 -15.85
CA SER A 265 -11.48 -0.64 -16.57
C SER A 265 -11.58 -0.11 -18.01
N ASP A 266 -12.54 -0.61 -18.79
CA ASP A 266 -12.90 -0.11 -20.14
C ASP A 266 -13.51 1.32 -20.13
N CYS A 267 -13.22 2.14 -19.12
CA CYS A 267 -13.66 3.52 -19.01
C CYS A 267 -12.95 4.45 -19.99
N TYR A 268 -13.61 5.55 -20.35
CA TYR A 268 -12.97 6.64 -21.09
C TYR A 268 -12.58 7.78 -20.15
N VAL A 269 -11.30 7.84 -19.79
CA VAL A 269 -10.68 8.89 -18.97
C VAL A 269 -9.56 9.57 -19.75
N SER A 270 -9.51 10.90 -19.74
CA SER A 270 -8.45 11.67 -20.40
C SER A 270 -7.07 11.40 -19.78
N ARG A 271 -6.01 11.54 -20.60
CA ARG A 271 -4.64 11.31 -20.16
C ARG A 271 -4.24 12.27 -19.05
N GLU A 272 -4.69 13.51 -19.13
CA GLU A 272 -4.41 14.58 -18.17
C GLU A 272 -5.03 14.25 -16.80
N VAL A 273 -6.28 13.76 -16.77
CA VAL A 273 -6.93 13.34 -15.53
C VAL A 273 -6.25 12.12 -14.91
N ARG A 274 -5.90 11.11 -15.74
CA ARG A 274 -5.18 9.93 -15.24
C ARG A 274 -3.84 10.33 -14.61
N GLN A 275 -3.04 11.13 -15.31
CA GLN A 275 -1.75 11.59 -14.81
C GLN A 275 -1.91 12.38 -13.51
N TYR A 276 -2.90 13.28 -13.42
CA TYR A 276 -3.17 14.03 -12.20
C TYR A 276 -3.50 13.10 -11.02
N ILE A 277 -4.35 12.09 -11.23
CA ILE A 277 -4.71 11.13 -10.18
C ILE A 277 -3.48 10.36 -9.72
N GLU A 278 -2.69 9.80 -10.64
CA GLU A 278 -1.48 9.05 -10.32
C GLU A 278 -0.44 9.92 -9.59
N ASP A 279 -0.20 11.15 -10.08
CA ASP A 279 0.78 12.07 -9.48
C ASP A 279 0.39 12.51 -8.07
N THR A 280 -0.91 12.54 -7.77
CA THR A 280 -1.48 12.97 -6.48
C THR A 280 -1.91 11.83 -5.56
N LEU A 281 -1.77 10.58 -6.00
CA LEU A 281 -2.04 9.40 -5.20
C LEU A 281 -1.10 9.35 -3.99
N LEU A 282 -1.62 9.06 -2.79
CA LEU A 282 -0.86 9.01 -1.54
C LEU A 282 -0.12 10.31 -1.17
N LEU A 283 -0.54 11.46 -1.70
CA LEU A 283 -0.03 12.76 -1.26
C LEU A 283 -0.80 13.27 -0.04
N PRO A 284 -0.15 14.00 0.88
CA PRO A 284 -0.86 14.71 1.92
C PRO A 284 -1.73 15.80 1.29
N ILE A 285 -2.93 16.03 1.85
CA ILE A 285 -3.89 17.00 1.30
C ILE A 285 -3.30 18.40 1.15
N SER A 286 -2.41 18.80 2.05
CA SER A 286 -1.70 20.08 2.00
C SER A 286 -0.84 20.26 0.75
N GLU A 287 -0.32 19.18 0.17
CA GLU A 287 0.44 19.22 -1.09
C GLU A 287 -0.48 19.24 -2.31
N ILE A 288 -1.60 18.51 -2.24
CA ILE A 288 -2.63 18.51 -3.29
C ILE A 288 -3.23 19.92 -3.45
N GLU A 289 -3.55 20.59 -2.35
CA GLU A 289 -4.08 21.95 -2.36
C GLU A 289 -3.12 22.99 -2.95
N LYS A 290 -1.81 22.82 -2.76
CA LYS A 290 -0.80 23.70 -3.37
C LYS A 290 -0.81 23.57 -4.89
N ARG A 291 -0.93 22.34 -5.40
CA ARG A 291 -0.96 22.07 -6.85
C ARG A 291 -2.21 22.62 -7.52
N LYS A 292 -3.35 22.65 -6.82
CA LYS A 292 -4.60 23.28 -7.32
C LYS A 292 -4.52 24.80 -7.44
N LYS A 293 -3.55 25.45 -6.77
CA LYS A 293 -3.37 26.92 -6.76
C LYS A 293 -2.35 27.41 -7.80
N GLN A 294 -1.68 26.49 -8.51
CA GLN A 294 -0.69 26.76 -9.56
C GLN A 294 -1.34 26.67 -10.93
#